data_AF-A0AAD3MIQ6-F1
#
_entry.id   AF-A0AAD3MIQ6-F1
#
_cell.length_a   1.000
_cell.length_b   1.000
_cell.length_c   1.000
_cell.angle_alpha   90.00
_cell.angle_beta   90.00
_cell.angle_gamma   90.00
#
_symmetry.space_group_name_H-M   'P 1'
#
loop_
_entity.id
_entity.type
_entity.pdbx_description
1 polymer ?
#
loop_
_entity_poly.entity_id
_entity_poly.type
_entity_poly.pdbx_seq_one_letter_code
_entity_poly.pdbx_strand_id
1 'polypeptide(L)'
;MHPVRWFLAVLLVVGASELCCAGPLHAQCKVEWYFGIPCQVVYESLVSQIKKWRTMAGCTMGGQRCLYKLQSASVHFIAAKHTTPFKKYVDDINFRWSPITSSLAVMFR
;
A
#
# COMPACT_ATOMS: atom_id res chain seq x y z
N MET A 1 45.57 -16.11 -31.58
CA MET A 1 44.97 -16.03 -30.23
C MET A 1 44.71 -14.55 -29.96
N HIS A 2 43.52 -14.03 -29.66
CA HIS A 2 42.44 -14.54 -28.82
C HIS A 2 41.07 -14.01 -29.30
N PRO A 3 40.39 -14.68 -30.25
CA PRO A 3 39.02 -14.31 -30.60
C PRO A 3 38.10 -14.42 -29.38
N VAL A 4 38.39 -15.38 -28.50
CA VAL A 4 37.73 -15.60 -27.20
C VAL A 4 37.74 -14.35 -26.30
N ARG A 5 38.80 -13.52 -26.34
CA ARG A 5 38.92 -12.34 -25.48
C ARG A 5 38.03 -11.18 -25.95
N TRP A 6 37.79 -11.08 -27.25
CA TRP A 6 36.86 -10.10 -27.82
C TRP A 6 35.40 -10.51 -27.59
N PHE A 7 35.09 -11.80 -27.76
CA PHE A 7 33.76 -12.34 -27.45
C PHE A 7 33.38 -12.19 -25.97
N LEU A 8 34.32 -12.43 -25.05
CA LEU A 8 34.09 -12.23 -23.61
C LEU A 8 33.85 -10.76 -23.24
N ALA A 9 34.53 -9.82 -23.89
CA ALA A 9 34.33 -8.40 -23.65
C ALA A 9 32.94 -7.91 -24.12
N VAL A 10 32.45 -8.42 -25.25
CA VAL A 10 31.11 -8.08 -25.77
C VAL A 10 30.00 -8.67 -24.88
N LEU A 11 30.18 -9.89 -24.37
CA LEU A 11 29.24 -10.52 -23.44
C LEU A 11 29.10 -9.77 -22.10
N LEU A 12 30.17 -9.13 -21.62
CA LEU A 12 30.14 -8.32 -20.39
C LEU A 12 29.41 -6.98 -20.54
N VAL A 13 29.41 -6.38 -21.74
CA VAL A 13 28.72 -5.10 -21.99
C VAL A 13 27.22 -5.29 -22.26
N VAL A 14 26.83 -6.42 -22.88
CA VAL A 14 25.42 -6.72 -23.18
C VAL A 14 24.66 -7.29 -21.97
N GLY A 15 25.35 -7.89 -21.00
CA GLY A 15 24.72 -8.48 -19.81
C GLY A 15 24.27 -7.48 -18.73
N ALA A 16 24.59 -6.19 -18.85
CA ALA A 16 24.37 -5.20 -17.80
C ALA A 16 23.11 -4.33 -17.97
N SER A 17 22.35 -4.47 -19.06
CA SER A 17 21.25 -3.55 -19.39
C SER A 17 19.87 -3.91 -18.81
N GLU A 18 19.69 -5.06 -18.16
CA GLU A 18 18.36 -5.58 -17.80
C GLU A 18 17.99 -5.52 -16.30
N LEU A 19 18.58 -4.63 -15.48
CA LEU A 19 18.34 -4.67 -14.02
C LEU A 19 17.77 -3.42 -13.34
N CYS A 20 17.43 -2.33 -14.03
CA CYS A 20 17.04 -1.09 -13.34
C CYS A 20 15.65 -0.54 -13.71
N CYS A 21 14.66 -1.42 -13.88
CA CYS A 21 13.26 -1.00 -13.95
C CYS A 21 12.47 -1.56 -12.76
N ALA A 22 12.85 -1.15 -11.54
CA ALA A 22 11.86 -1.12 -10.47
C ALA A 22 10.77 -0.13 -10.90
N GLY A 23 9.54 -0.62 -11.12
CA GLY A 23 8.40 0.20 -11.54
C GLY A 23 8.17 1.40 -10.62
N PRO A 24 7.27 2.33 -10.98
CA PRO A 24 7.10 3.60 -10.28
C PRO A 24 6.97 3.36 -8.78
N LEU A 25 7.83 4.00 -7.98
CA LEU A 25 7.71 4.01 -6.53
C LEU A 25 6.36 4.65 -6.20
N HIS A 26 5.34 3.83 -5.94
CA HIS A 26 4.09 4.32 -5.40
C HIS A 26 4.42 5.03 -4.08
N ALA A 27 3.99 6.29 -3.93
CA ALA A 27 4.43 7.15 -2.85
C ALA A 27 4.11 6.49 -1.50
N GLN A 28 5.15 6.22 -0.71
CA GLN A 28 4.99 5.62 0.61
C GLN A 28 4.73 6.74 1.62
N CYS A 29 3.51 6.81 2.12
CA CYS A 29 3.10 7.82 3.09
C CYS A 29 2.89 7.17 4.45
N LYS A 30 3.51 7.74 5.49
CA LYS A 30 3.21 7.43 6.88
C LYS A 30 2.60 8.66 7.54
N VAL A 31 1.41 8.49 8.12
CA VAL A 31 0.72 9.55 8.86
C VAL A 31 0.48 9.07 10.28
N GLU A 32 0.74 9.90 11.27
CA GLU A 32 0.44 9.62 12.67
C GLU A 32 -0.70 10.53 13.14
N TRP A 33 -1.77 9.91 13.64
CA TRP A 33 -2.93 10.63 14.18
C TRP A 33 -3.04 10.39 15.68
N TYR A 34 -3.41 11.43 16.42
CA TYR A 34 -3.69 11.36 17.85
C TYR A 34 -5.19 11.52 18.05
N PHE A 35 -5.82 10.56 18.72
CA PHE A 35 -7.25 10.56 18.95
C PHE A 35 -7.57 10.86 20.41
N GLY A 36 -8.50 11.78 20.65
CA GLY A 36 -9.03 12.07 21.99
C GLY A 36 -10.13 11.11 22.45
N ILE A 37 -10.25 9.93 21.81
CA ILE A 37 -11.27 8.92 22.08
C ILE A 37 -10.63 7.53 22.22
N PRO A 38 -11.31 6.54 22.83
CA PRO A 38 -10.71 5.22 23.05
C PRO A 38 -10.31 4.54 21.73
N CYS A 39 -9.14 3.90 21.74
CA CYS A 39 -8.60 3.18 20.57
C CYS A 39 -9.56 2.13 20.02
N GLN A 40 -10.35 1.49 20.87
CA GLN A 40 -11.37 0.52 20.46
C GLN A 40 -12.45 1.17 19.59
N VAL A 41 -12.93 2.36 19.95
CA VAL A 41 -13.94 3.09 19.17
C VAL A 41 -13.38 3.48 17.80
N VAL A 42 -12.13 3.94 17.74
CA VAL A 42 -11.43 4.24 16.48
C VAL A 42 -11.32 2.98 15.62
N TYR A 43 -10.85 1.87 16.21
CA TYR A 43 -10.70 0.58 15.54
C TYR A 43 -12.03 0.09 14.94
N GLU A 44 -13.09 0.04 15.74
CA GLU A 44 -14.41 -0.42 15.30
C GLU A 44 -14.96 0.46 14.17
N SER A 45 -14.78 1.78 14.30
CA SER A 45 -15.18 2.77 13.29
C SER A 45 -14.45 2.56 11.97
N LEU A 46 -13.12 2.35 12.01
CA LEU A 46 -12.31 2.11 10.81
C LEU A 46 -12.70 0.79 10.13
N VAL A 47 -12.84 -0.30 10.87
CA VAL A 47 -13.26 -1.60 10.33
C VAL A 47 -14.65 -1.49 9.69
N SER A 48 -15.59 -0.81 10.36
CA SER A 48 -16.93 -0.57 9.83
C SER A 48 -16.88 0.23 8.53
N GLN A 49 -16.07 1.29 8.49
CA GLN A 49 -15.93 2.14 7.32
C GLN A 49 -15.33 1.41 6.11
N ILE A 50 -14.29 0.59 6.33
CA ILE A 50 -13.67 -0.27 5.30
C ILE A 50 -14.72 -1.24 4.73
N LYS A 51 -15.51 -1.90 5.59
CA LYS A 51 -16.57 -2.82 5.16
C LYS A 51 -17.67 -2.11 4.37
N LYS A 52 -18.04 -0.89 4.77
CA LYS A 52 -19.03 -0.07 4.07
C LYS A 52 -18.60 0.28 2.64
N TRP A 53 -17.30 0.49 2.42
CA TRP A 53 -16.73 0.83 1.11
C TRP A 53 -16.29 -0.39 0.29
N ARG A 54 -16.82 -1.58 0.55
CA ARG A 54 -16.40 -2.81 -0.17
C ARG A 54 -16.83 -2.89 -1.63
N THR A 55 -17.91 -2.20 -2.01
CA THR A 55 -18.50 -2.29 -3.35
C THR A 55 -18.17 -1.05 -4.18
N MET A 56 -18.56 -1.04 -5.46
CA MET A 56 -18.47 0.14 -6.34
C MET A 56 -19.43 1.29 -5.98
N ALA A 57 -20.29 1.09 -4.96
CA ALA A 57 -21.20 2.13 -4.52
C ALA A 57 -20.42 3.36 -4.05
N GLY A 58 -20.79 4.55 -4.54
CA GLY A 58 -20.10 5.81 -4.22
C GLY A 58 -18.93 6.18 -5.14
N CYS A 59 -18.57 5.33 -6.11
CA CYS A 59 -17.55 5.64 -7.12
C CYS A 59 -18.08 5.77 -8.54
N THR A 60 -19.37 5.50 -8.76
CA THR A 60 -20.02 5.58 -10.07
C THR A 60 -19.94 6.98 -10.70
N MET A 61 -19.87 8.03 -9.88
CA MET A 61 -19.74 9.43 -10.32
C MET A 61 -18.34 10.01 -10.10
N GLY A 62 -17.30 9.17 -10.00
CA GLY A 62 -15.91 9.64 -9.86
C GLY A 62 -15.34 9.69 -8.44
N GLY A 63 -16.02 9.12 -7.44
CA GLY A 63 -15.50 9.00 -6.08
C GLY A 63 -14.33 8.00 -5.95
N GLN A 64 -13.69 7.98 -4.76
CA GLN A 64 -12.63 7.02 -4.36
C GLN A 64 -12.97 6.25 -3.07
N ARG A 65 -14.24 6.31 -2.64
CA ARG A 65 -14.73 5.73 -1.38
C ARG A 65 -15.38 4.37 -1.65
N CYS A 66 -14.66 3.48 -2.31
CA CYS A 66 -15.15 2.18 -2.79
C CYS A 66 -14.01 1.18 -2.95
N LEU A 67 -14.34 -0.09 -3.22
CA LEU A 67 -13.37 -1.15 -3.49
C LEU A 67 -12.31 -1.34 -2.39
N TYR A 68 -12.70 -1.09 -1.14
CA TYR A 68 -11.88 -1.43 0.01
C TYR A 68 -12.07 -2.91 0.36
N LYS A 69 -10.97 -3.61 0.64
CA LYS A 69 -10.98 -5.01 1.06
C LYS A 69 -10.24 -5.14 2.38
N LEU A 70 -10.98 -5.48 3.43
CA LEU A 70 -10.38 -5.86 4.70
C LEU A 70 -9.65 -7.20 4.53
N GLN A 71 -8.37 -7.25 4.89
CA GLN A 71 -7.60 -8.49 4.89
C GLN A 71 -7.58 -9.13 6.27
N SER A 72 -7.29 -8.31 7.29
CA SER A 72 -7.24 -8.75 8.68
C SER A 72 -7.44 -7.55 9.61
N ALA A 73 -7.98 -7.82 10.80
CA ALA A 73 -8.25 -6.80 11.79
C ALA A 73 -8.09 -7.40 13.19
N SER A 74 -7.40 -6.68 14.06
CA SER A 74 -7.33 -6.91 15.49
C SER A 74 -7.28 -5.57 16.22
N VAL A 75 -7.44 -5.57 17.54
CA VAL A 75 -7.42 -4.36 18.37
C VAL A 75 -6.16 -3.50 18.17
N HIS A 76 -5.03 -4.12 17.78
CA HIS A 76 -3.73 -3.43 17.64
C HIS A 76 -3.27 -3.25 16.19
N PHE A 77 -3.99 -3.81 15.20
CA PHE A 77 -3.64 -3.62 13.79
C PHE A 77 -4.86 -3.81 12.87
N ILE A 78 -4.89 -3.08 11.76
CA ILE A 78 -5.82 -3.32 10.65
C ILE A 78 -5.00 -3.36 9.36
N ALA A 79 -5.19 -4.40 8.56
CA ALA A 79 -4.64 -4.48 7.21
C ALA A 79 -5.80 -4.54 6.20
N ALA A 80 -5.75 -3.64 5.22
CA ALA A 80 -6.73 -3.54 4.15
C ALA A 80 -6.06 -3.17 2.83
N LYS A 81 -6.76 -3.42 1.72
CA LYS A 81 -6.40 -2.96 0.40
C LYS A 81 -7.44 -2.01 -0.14
N HIS A 82 -7.01 -0.98 -0.85
CA HIS A 82 -7.87 -0.14 -1.67
C HIS A 82 -7.50 -0.36 -3.13
N THR A 83 -8.49 -0.49 -4.00
CA THR A 83 -8.27 -0.55 -5.44
C THR A 83 -8.94 0.63 -6.12
N THR A 84 -8.16 1.49 -6.75
CA THR A 84 -8.71 2.65 -7.47
C THR A 84 -9.69 2.19 -8.56
N PRO A 85 -10.90 2.78 -8.67
CA PRO A 85 -11.97 2.25 -9.51
C PRO A 85 -11.66 2.26 -11.01
N PHE A 86 -10.89 3.24 -11.49
CA PHE A 86 -10.58 3.41 -12.91
C PHE A 86 -9.22 2.86 -13.30
N LYS A 87 -8.16 3.24 -12.57
CA LYS A 87 -6.78 2.84 -12.88
C LYS A 87 -6.39 1.46 -12.33
N LYS A 88 -7.19 0.90 -11.41
CA LYS A 88 -6.96 -0.39 -10.77
C LYS A 88 -5.64 -0.50 -10.02
N TYR A 89 -5.03 0.63 -9.65
CA TYR A 89 -3.93 0.65 -8.70
C TYR A 89 -4.39 0.14 -7.35
N VAL A 90 -3.51 -0.62 -6.70
CA VAL A 90 -3.77 -1.24 -5.41
C VAL A 90 -2.89 -0.57 -4.38
N ASP A 91 -3.51 0.03 -3.39
CA ASP A 91 -2.84 0.60 -2.22
C ASP A 91 -2.98 -0.37 -1.05
N ASP A 92 -1.88 -0.69 -0.39
CA ASP A 92 -1.87 -1.39 0.89
C ASP A 92 -2.03 -0.39 2.04
N ILE A 93 -3.08 -0.57 2.85
CA ILE A 93 -3.41 0.30 3.97
C ILE A 93 -3.19 -0.48 5.26
N ASN A 94 -2.22 -0.03 6.05
CA ASN A 94 -1.90 -0.64 7.33
C ASN A 94 -2.03 0.37 8.44
N PHE A 95 -2.88 0.07 9.40
CA PHE A 95 -3.00 0.82 10.63
C PHE A 95 -2.21 0.09 11.73
N ARG A 96 -1.47 0.83 12.55
CA ARG A 96 -0.72 0.32 13.71
C ARG A 96 -0.90 1.25 14.91
N TRP A 97 -1.13 0.67 16.07
CA TRP A 97 -1.42 1.39 17.30
C TRP A 97 -0.14 1.49 18.11
N SER A 98 0.17 2.69 18.59
CA SER A 98 1.23 2.87 19.57
C SER A 98 0.65 2.70 20.98
N PRO A 99 1.20 1.82 21.82
CA PRO A 99 0.72 1.69 23.20
C PRO A 99 1.14 2.88 24.10
N ILE A 100 2.10 3.70 23.66
CA ILE A 100 2.74 4.74 24.48
C ILE A 100 2.00 6.09 24.38
N THR A 101 1.45 6.38 23.21
CA THR A 101 0.66 7.57 22.95
C THR A 101 -0.61 7.07 22.30
N SER A 102 -1.80 7.55 22.67
CA SER A 102 -3.07 7.16 22.05
C SER A 102 -3.14 7.59 20.57
N SER A 103 -2.27 7.01 19.76
CA SER A 103 -1.92 7.42 18.42
C SER A 103 -1.94 6.22 17.48
N LEU A 104 -2.29 6.53 16.24
CA LEU A 104 -2.46 5.60 15.14
C LEU A 104 -1.51 5.98 14.02
N ALA A 105 -0.59 5.09 13.69
CA ALA A 105 0.22 5.21 12.49
C ALA A 105 -0.51 4.53 11.32
N VAL A 106 -0.71 5.27 10.24
CA VAL A 106 -1.26 4.76 8.98
C VAL A 106 -0.16 4.76 7.94
N MET A 107 0.06 3.61 7.32
CA MET A 107 1.03 3.44 6.26
C MET A 107 0.32 3.04 4.98
N PHE A 108 0.52 3.84 3.93
CA PHE A 108 0.06 3.61 2.57
C PHE A 108 1.25 3.19 1.72
N ARG A 109 1.14 2.06 1.02
CA ARG A 109 2.19 1.53 0.15
C ARG A 109 1.63 1.11 -1.20
#